data_AF-A0A1Q9GEK5-F1
#
_entry.id   AF-A0A1Q9GEK5-F1
#
_cell.length_a   1.000
_cell.length_b   1.000
_cell.length_c   1.000
_cell.angle_alpha   90.00
_cell.angle_beta   90.00
_cell.angle_gamma   90.00
#
_symmetry.space_group_name_H-M   'P 1'
#
loop_
_entity.id
_entity.type
_entity.pdbx_description
1 polymer ?
#
loop_
_entity_poly.entity_id
_entity_poly.type
_entity_poly.pdbx_seq_one_letter_code
_entity_poly.pdbx_strand_id
1 'polypeptide(L)'
;MKNIWAKIKQFLLTPYGKAYLVFITLTKLYLVYKWALDYVRKFGGELFEMIGASVSMGESVSVLSFTAICGYYTVEAVISIFRTSPKPQITQA
;
A
#
# COMPACT_ATOMS: atom_id res chain seq x y z
N MET A 1 29.64 18.23 -0.08
CA MET A 1 28.63 17.20 -0.43
C MET A 1 28.62 15.98 0.51
N LYS A 2 29.77 15.37 0.87
CA LYS A 2 29.82 14.21 1.80
C LYS A 2 29.19 14.47 3.19
N ASN A 3 29.36 15.67 3.73
CA ASN A 3 28.83 16.03 5.06
C ASN A 3 27.30 16.20 5.10
N ILE A 4 26.69 16.62 4.00
CA ILE A 4 25.22 16.77 3.89
C ILE A 4 24.57 15.38 3.83
N TRP A 5 25.17 14.47 3.06
CA TRP A 5 24.72 13.08 2.97
C TRP A 5 24.78 12.35 4.33
N ALA A 6 25.83 12.58 5.11
CA ALA A 6 25.95 12.04 6.46
C ALA A 6 24.85 12.58 7.40
N LYS A 7 24.55 13.89 7.33
CA LYS A 7 23.46 14.50 8.12
C LYS A 7 22.08 13.99 7.72
N ILE A 8 21.82 13.79 6.42
CA ILE A 8 20.56 13.20 5.93
C ILE A 8 20.44 11.75 6.42
N LYS A 9 21.50 10.94 6.30
CA LYS A 9 21.51 9.58 6.85
C LYS A 9 21.25 9.56 8.36
N GLN A 10 21.90 10.46 9.09
CA GLN A 10 21.71 10.57 10.53
C GLN A 10 20.27 10.99 10.89
N PHE A 11 19.69 11.93 10.14
CA PHE A 11 18.28 12.32 10.29
C PHE A 11 17.34 11.14 10.02
N LEU A 12 17.54 10.39 8.94
CA LEU A 12 16.72 9.21 8.59
C LEU A 12 16.78 8.09 9.64
N LEU A 13 17.85 8.03 10.43
CA LEU A 13 17.98 7.09 11.55
C LEU A 13 17.24 7.53 12.82
N THR A 14 16.90 8.82 12.95
CA THR A 14 16.09 9.33 14.08
C THR A 14 14.64 8.85 14.00
N PRO A 15 13.89 8.85 15.12
CA PRO A 15 12.47 8.51 15.12
C PRO A 15 11.65 9.35 14.12
N TYR A 16 11.96 10.65 14.02
CA TYR A 16 11.32 11.58 13.09
C TYR A 16 11.63 11.24 11.62
N GLY A 17 12.88 10.88 11.32
CA GLY A 17 13.26 10.44 9.97
C GLY A 17 12.62 9.12 9.56
N LYS A 18 12.51 8.16 10.49
CA LYS A 18 11.77 6.91 10.27
C LYS A 18 10.28 7.16 10.04
N ALA A 19 9.65 8.01 10.84
CA ALA A 19 8.26 8.40 10.64
C ALA A 19 8.05 9.08 9.28
N TYR A 20 8.98 9.94 8.87
CA TYR A 20 8.96 10.57 7.56
C TYR A 20 9.06 9.56 6.40
N LEU A 21 9.93 8.53 6.54
CA LEU A 21 10.01 7.45 5.56
C LEU A 21 8.71 6.64 5.47
N VAL A 22 8.10 6.31 6.60
CA VAL A 22 6.79 5.65 6.64
C VAL A 22 5.74 6.52 5.95
N PHE A 23 5.70 7.82 6.24
CA PHE A 23 4.75 8.77 5.66
C PHE A 23 4.89 8.87 4.13
N ILE A 24 6.12 8.99 3.62
CA ILE A 24 6.38 8.97 2.17
C ILE A 24 5.91 7.66 1.55
N THR A 25 6.18 6.54 2.23
CA THR A 25 5.83 5.21 1.72
C THR A 25 4.30 5.04 1.64
N LEU A 26 3.57 5.47 2.67
CA LEU A 26 2.11 5.49 2.66
C LEU A 26 1.55 6.41 1.57
N THR A 27 2.15 7.58 1.37
CA THR A 27 1.75 8.51 0.31
C THR A 27 1.93 7.90 -1.08
N LYS A 28 3.08 7.25 -1.33
CA LYS A 28 3.31 6.53 -2.60
C LYS A 28 2.33 5.38 -2.78
N LEU A 29 2.07 4.61 -1.72
CA LEU A 29 1.12 3.51 -1.76
C LEU A 29 -0.29 4.01 -2.10
N TYR A 30 -0.71 5.14 -1.52
CA TYR A 30 -1.98 5.78 -1.84
C TYR A 30 -2.07 6.22 -3.31
N LEU A 31 -1.01 6.79 -3.88
CA LEU A 31 -1.00 7.18 -5.30
C LEU A 31 -1.15 5.97 -6.22
N VAL A 32 -0.44 4.88 -5.92
CA VAL A 32 -0.54 3.62 -6.68
C VAL A 32 -1.94 3.02 -6.54
N TYR A 33 -2.48 2.98 -5.33
CA TYR A 33 -3.85 2.51 -5.08
C TYR A 33 -4.87 3.33 -5.86
N LYS A 34 -4.78 4.66 -5.84
CA LYS A 34 -5.69 5.55 -6.57
C LYS A 34 -5.62 5.31 -8.08
N TRP A 35 -4.41 5.18 -8.62
CA TRP A 35 -4.22 4.87 -10.04
C TRP A 35 -4.84 3.51 -10.42
N ALA A 36 -4.62 2.48 -9.61
CA ALA A 36 -5.20 1.16 -9.83
C ALA A 36 -6.73 1.17 -9.71
N LEU A 37 -7.27 1.93 -8.76
CA LEU A 37 -8.71 2.07 -8.55
C LEU A 37 -9.40 2.77 -9.73
N ASP A 38 -8.78 3.80 -10.31
CA ASP A 38 -9.28 4.45 -11.51
C ASP A 38 -9.27 3.50 -12.74
N TYR A 39 -8.24 2.67 -12.86
CA TYR A 39 -8.17 1.64 -13.91
C TYR A 39 -9.26 0.58 -13.74
N VAL A 40 -9.41 0.02 -12.55
CA VAL A 40 -10.39 -1.03 -12.25
C VAL A 40 -11.82 -0.51 -12.36
N ARG A 41 -12.07 0.76 -11.99
CA ARG A 41 -13.36 1.42 -12.22
C ARG A 41 -13.73 1.38 -13.70
N LYS A 42 -12.87 1.90 -14.57
CA LYS A 42 -13.12 1.96 -16.03
C LYS A 42 -13.32 0.57 -16.62
N PHE A 43 -12.42 -0.36 -16.28
CA PHE A 43 -12.53 -1.75 -16.72
C PHE A 43 -13.85 -2.41 -16.28
N GLY A 44 -14.30 -2.14 -15.05
CA GLY A 44 -15.59 -2.60 -14.54
C GLY A 44 -16.79 -2.08 -15.35
N GLY A 45 -16.76 -0.79 -15.69
CA GLY A 45 -17.76 -0.17 -16.55
C GLY A 45 -17.83 -0.81 -17.93
N GLU A 46 -16.67 -0.97 -18.59
CA GLU A 46 -16.55 -1.59 -19.92
C GLU A 46 -17.03 -3.06 -19.93
N LEU A 47 -16.69 -3.84 -18.90
CA LEU A 47 -17.18 -5.21 -18.76
C LEU A 47 -18.70 -5.29 -18.63
N PHE A 48 -19.29 -4.41 -17.83
CA PHE A 48 -20.74 -4.39 -17.64
C PHE A 48 -21.46 -3.91 -18.91
N GLU A 49 -20.88 -2.95 -19.63
CA GLU A 49 -21.39 -2.51 -20.93
C GLU A 49 -21.42 -3.68 -21.93
N MET A 50 -20.34 -4.49 -21.98
CA MET A 50 -20.21 -5.62 -22.90
C MET A 50 -21.28 -6.71 -22.68
N ILE A 51 -21.72 -6.92 -21.45
CA ILE A 51 -22.77 -7.90 -21.10
C ILE A 51 -24.19 -7.29 -21.15
N GLY A 52 -24.34 -6.04 -21.58
CA GLY A 52 -25.61 -5.34 -21.64
C GLY A 52 -26.16 -4.87 -20.28
N ALA A 53 -25.31 -4.82 -19.26
CA ALA A 53 -25.63 -4.30 -17.94
C ALA A 53 -25.27 -2.81 -17.81
N SER A 54 -25.70 -2.16 -16.73
CA SER A 54 -25.41 -0.74 -16.51
C SER A 54 -23.95 -0.48 -16.15
N VAL A 55 -23.29 0.43 -16.88
CA VAL A 55 -21.90 0.87 -16.66
C VAL A 55 -21.67 1.35 -15.22
N SER A 56 -22.59 2.17 -14.68
CA SER A 56 -22.46 2.72 -13.32
C SER A 56 -22.42 1.64 -12.23
N MET A 57 -23.15 0.54 -12.43
CA MET A 57 -23.12 -0.61 -11.53
C MET A 57 -21.80 -1.36 -11.65
N GLY A 58 -21.27 -1.55 -12.87
CA GLY A 58 -19.97 -2.17 -13.10
C GLY A 58 -18.83 -1.39 -12.46
N GLU A 59 -18.82 -0.07 -12.63
CA GLU A 59 -17.87 0.83 -11.95
C GLU A 59 -17.93 0.69 -10.42
N SER A 60 -19.14 0.67 -9.86
CA SER A 60 -19.34 0.60 -8.41
C SER A 60 -18.92 -0.75 -7.83
N VAL A 61 -19.33 -1.85 -8.47
CA VAL A 61 -18.98 -3.22 -8.06
C VAL A 61 -17.48 -3.46 -8.16
N SER A 62 -16.85 -3.02 -9.25
CA SER A 62 -15.40 -3.17 -9.44
C SER A 62 -14.59 -2.36 -8.43
N VAL A 63 -15.01 -1.12 -8.12
CA VAL A 63 -14.36 -0.32 -7.07
C VAL A 63 -14.51 -0.99 -5.70
N LEU A 64 -15.73 -1.40 -5.33
CA LEU A 64 -15.99 -2.02 -4.03
C LEU A 64 -15.23 -3.34 -3.84
N SER A 65 -15.27 -4.21 -4.84
CA SER A 65 -14.57 -5.50 -4.81
C SER A 65 -13.05 -5.33 -4.76
N PHE A 66 -12.49 -4.40 -5.55
CA PHE A 66 -11.07 -4.08 -5.52
C PHE A 66 -10.64 -3.54 -4.16
N THR A 67 -11.39 -2.59 -3.59
CA THR A 67 -11.12 -2.06 -2.25
C THR A 67 -11.17 -3.16 -1.19
N ALA A 68 -12.15 -4.07 -1.26
CA ALA A 68 -12.28 -5.18 -0.32
C ALA A 68 -11.08 -6.15 -0.41
N ILE A 69 -10.65 -6.50 -1.62
CA ILE A 69 -9.50 -7.37 -1.87
C ILE A 69 -8.20 -6.72 -1.36
N CYS A 70 -7.97 -5.45 -1.70
CA CYS A 70 -6.81 -4.72 -1.21
C CYS A 70 -6.80 -4.60 0.32
N GLY A 71 -7.96 -4.34 0.92
CA GLY A 71 -8.12 -4.30 2.38
C GLY A 71 -7.78 -5.64 3.03
N TYR A 72 -8.33 -6.73 2.51
CA TYR A 72 -8.04 -8.09 2.99
C TYR A 72 -6.54 -8.40 3.01
N TYR A 73 -5.86 -8.23 1.87
CA TYR A 73 -4.43 -8.52 1.80
C TYR A 73 -3.57 -7.54 2.61
N THR A 74 -4.00 -6.29 2.76
CA THR A 74 -3.32 -5.32 3.64
C THR A 74 -3.41 -5.77 5.09
N VAL A 75 -4.59 -6.20 5.55
CA VAL A 75 -4.78 -6.71 6.91
C VAL A 75 -3.97 -7.99 7.13
N GLU A 76 -3.97 -8.94 6.19
CA GLU A 76 -3.12 -10.13 6.28
C GLU A 76 -1.64 -9.77 6.38
N ALA A 77 -1.15 -8.84 5.55
CA ALA A 77 0.25 -8.42 5.57
C ALA A 77 0.60 -7.76 6.91
N VAL A 78 -0.28 -6.89 7.44
CA VAL A 78 -0.11 -6.27 8.75
C VAL A 78 -0.07 -7.33 9.86
N ILE A 79 -1.01 -8.27 9.87
CA ILE A 79 -1.03 -9.37 10.84
C ILE A 79 0.28 -10.18 10.73
N SER A 80 0.73 -10.51 9.53
CA SER A 80 1.97 -11.25 9.30
C SER A 80 3.19 -10.53 9.91
N ILE A 81 3.33 -9.21 9.67
CA ILE A 81 4.41 -8.38 10.22
C ILE A 81 4.42 -8.38 11.75
N PHE A 82 3.24 -8.26 12.39
CA PHE A 82 3.15 -8.23 13.85
C PHE A 82 3.19 -9.63 14.49
N ARG A 83 2.84 -10.69 13.75
CA ARG A 83 2.85 -12.08 14.24
C ARG A 83 4.22 -12.73 14.12
N THR A 84 5.10 -12.24 13.24
CA THR A 84 6.53 -12.57 13.28
C THR A 84 7.14 -12.05 14.58
N SER A 85 7.15 -12.91 15.60
CA SER A 85 7.93 -12.73 16.83
C SER A 85 9.40 -12.45 16.46
N PRO A 86 10.13 -11.65 17.26
CA PRO A 86 11.55 -11.43 17.03
C PRO A 86 12.23 -12.79 16.98
N LYS A 87 12.93 -13.04 15.86
CA LYS A 87 13.80 -14.21 15.71
C LYS A 87 14.68 -14.24 16.96
N PRO A 88 14.67 -15.30 17.79
CA PRO A 88 15.53 -15.35 18.96
C PRO A 88 16.96 -15.15 18.46
N GLN A 89 17.61 -14.09 18.93
CA GLN A 89 19.03 -13.90 18.71
C GLN A 89 19.70 -15.09 19.38
N ILE A 90 20.21 -16.00 18.56
CA ILE A 90 21.09 -17.05 19.04
C ILE A 90 22.35 -16.32 19.53
N THR A 91 22.40 -16.04 20.83
CA THR A 91 23.63 -15.70 21.53
C THR A 91 24.52 -16.94 21.45
N GLN A 92 25.37 -17.01 20.43
CA GLN A 92 26.54 -17.87 20.48
C GLN A 92 27.57 -17.15 21.33
N ALA A 93 27.71 -17.66 22.55
CA ALA A 93 28.79 -17.36 23.48
C ALA A 93 30.12 -17.90 22.95
#